data_AF-A0A538J180-F1
#
_entry.id   AF-A0A538J180-F1
#
_cell.length_a   1.000
_cell.length_b   1.000
_cell.length_c   1.000
_cell.angle_alpha   90.00
_cell.angle_beta   90.00
_cell.angle_gamma   90.00
#
_symmetry.space_group_name_H-M   'P 1'
#
loop_
_entity.id
_entity.type
_entity.pdbx_description
1 polymer ?
#
loop_
_entity_poly.entity_id
_entity_poly.type
_entity_poly.pdbx_seq_one_letter_code
_entity_poly.pdbx_strand_id
1 'polypeptide(L)'
;MRAPRTGAPRRSAATTPCTSTRWSRTAAGSSSRRAFSTRCSGSLGSRPFGGQHDARLYGDHTLTVYDNGAAPSQHEVRPPRAVRYRIDTANHTATLLESLSDPAVPRSGWGGGARKLAGGDWVVYWGGTNRMTERTPANKGVLEIKFRGDRFGYRAFPIPRGRISARQLRRAMDAVVSTNREDVPRSVGDGR
;
A
#
# COMPACT_ATOMS: atom_id res chain seq x y z
N MET A 1 52.73 16.30 -1.01
CA MET A 1 51.43 16.94 -1.30
C MET A 1 50.75 16.13 -2.39
N ARG A 2 49.56 15.57 -2.12
CA ARG A 2 48.79 14.75 -3.08
C ARG A 2 47.41 15.37 -3.22
N ALA A 3 47.06 15.81 -4.43
CA ALA A 3 45.78 16.48 -4.70
C ALA A 3 44.58 15.53 -4.45
N PRO A 4 43.43 16.03 -3.98
CA PRO A 4 42.25 15.21 -3.78
C PRO A 4 41.56 14.94 -5.13
N ARG A 5 41.23 13.67 -5.39
CA ARG A 5 40.36 13.28 -6.51
C ARG A 5 38.94 13.73 -6.17
N THR A 6 38.42 14.68 -6.95
CA THR A 6 37.01 15.07 -6.94
C THR A 6 36.15 13.89 -7.40
N GLY A 7 35.43 13.28 -6.48
CA GLY A 7 34.40 12.30 -6.80
C GLY A 7 33.17 13.01 -7.33
N ALA A 8 32.84 12.80 -8.61
CA ALA A 8 31.57 13.23 -9.16
C ALA A 8 30.41 12.56 -8.38
N PRO A 9 29.30 13.28 -8.11
CA PRO A 9 28.16 12.69 -7.42
C PRO A 9 27.56 11.57 -8.27
N ARG A 10 27.41 10.38 -7.70
CA ARG A 10 26.63 9.28 -8.29
C ARG A 10 25.21 9.79 -8.54
N ARG A 11 24.86 10.01 -9.80
CA ARG A 11 23.47 10.25 -10.22
C ARG A 11 22.64 9.05 -9.75
N SER A 12 21.69 9.28 -8.85
CA SER A 12 20.60 8.33 -8.60
C SER A 12 19.92 8.06 -9.94
N ALA A 13 19.93 6.79 -10.37
CA ALA A 13 19.24 6.39 -11.58
C ALA A 13 17.74 6.65 -11.40
N ALA A 14 17.21 7.65 -12.10
CA ALA A 14 15.79 7.87 -12.20
C ALA A 14 15.16 6.59 -12.77
N THR A 15 14.32 5.95 -11.96
CA THR A 15 13.62 4.71 -12.34
C THR A 15 12.55 5.06 -13.36
N THR A 16 12.78 4.73 -14.64
CA THR A 16 11.78 4.95 -15.70
C THR A 16 10.50 4.14 -15.39
N PRO A 17 9.32 4.79 -15.26
CA PRO A 17 8.08 4.10 -14.94
C PRO A 17 7.58 3.23 -16.10
N CYS A 18 6.80 2.20 -15.75
CA CYS A 18 6.21 1.22 -16.66
C CYS A 18 5.19 1.89 -17.61
N THR A 19 5.50 1.96 -18.91
CA THR A 19 4.62 2.59 -19.92
C THR A 19 3.52 1.67 -20.44
N SER A 20 3.64 0.34 -20.35
CA SER A 20 2.54 -0.60 -20.63
C SER A 20 2.84 -2.01 -20.09
N THR A 21 1.78 -2.79 -19.90
CA THR A 21 1.79 -4.20 -19.46
C THR A 21 0.76 -4.95 -20.30
N ARG A 22 0.99 -6.20 -20.72
CA ARG A 22 0.01 -7.03 -21.47
C ARG A 22 -0.37 -8.29 -20.69
N TRP A 23 -1.66 -8.66 -20.64
CA TRP A 23 -2.11 -9.88 -19.97
C TRP A 23 -2.02 -11.11 -20.89
N SER A 24 -1.70 -12.28 -20.34
CA SER A 24 -1.82 -13.58 -21.05
C SER A 24 -2.62 -14.59 -20.23
N ARG A 25 -3.49 -15.36 -20.90
CA ARG A 25 -4.13 -16.54 -20.31
C ARG A 25 -3.16 -17.70 -20.30
N THR A 26 -2.90 -18.30 -19.14
CA THR A 26 -2.44 -19.68 -19.03
C THR A 26 -3.61 -20.54 -18.59
N ALA A 27 -4.00 -21.49 -19.43
CA ALA A 27 -4.94 -22.53 -19.04
C ALA A 27 -4.19 -23.54 -18.17
N ALA A 28 -4.59 -23.67 -16.91
CA ALA A 28 -4.27 -24.83 -16.09
C ALA A 28 -5.59 -25.42 -15.59
N GLY A 29 -5.69 -26.75 -15.60
CA GLY A 29 -6.92 -27.53 -15.46
C GLY A 29 -7.77 -27.21 -14.22
N SER A 30 -9.07 -27.49 -14.39
CA SER A 30 -10.25 -27.43 -13.49
C SER A 30 -10.43 -26.26 -12.50
N SER A 31 -9.47 -25.35 -12.38
CA SER A 31 -9.68 -24.03 -11.81
C SER A 31 -9.00 -23.01 -12.72
N SER A 32 -9.77 -22.33 -13.57
CA SER A 32 -9.23 -21.31 -14.47
C SER A 32 -8.79 -20.09 -13.65
N ARG A 33 -7.64 -20.18 -12.96
CA ARG A 33 -7.00 -19.02 -12.37
C ARG A 33 -6.48 -18.17 -13.51
N ARG A 34 -7.13 -17.03 -13.74
CA ARG A 34 -6.61 -15.98 -14.63
C ARG A 34 -5.38 -15.37 -13.96
N ALA A 35 -4.20 -15.84 -14.34
CA ALA A 35 -2.95 -15.28 -13.85
C ALA A 35 -2.58 -14.03 -14.66
N PHE A 36 -2.24 -12.95 -13.96
CA PHE A 36 -1.67 -11.74 -14.54
C PHE A 36 -0.20 -12.03 -14.87
N SER A 37 0.15 -12.03 -16.16
CA SER A 37 1.55 -11.93 -16.58
C SER A 37 1.81 -10.50 -16.99
N THR A 38 2.97 -10.01 -16.62
CA THR A 38 3.41 -8.65 -16.89
C THR A 38 4.65 -8.67 -17.74
N ARG A 39 4.57 -8.06 -18.92
CA ARG A 39 5.75 -7.67 -19.68
C ARG A 39 5.88 -6.16 -19.53
N CYS A 40 6.64 -5.70 -18.55
CA CYS A 40 7.01 -4.28 -18.48
C CYS A 40 8.30 -4.08 -19.28
N SER A 41 8.35 -3.07 -20.16
CA SER A 41 9.58 -2.64 -20.83
C SER A 41 10.42 -1.67 -19.98
N GLY A 42 10.05 -1.45 -18.72
CA GLY A 42 10.76 -0.60 -17.76
C GLY A 42 11.62 -1.39 -16.77
N SER A 43 12.32 -0.68 -15.89
CA SER A 43 13.25 -1.24 -14.88
C SER A 43 12.64 -2.25 -13.90
N LEU A 44 11.31 -2.37 -13.84
CA LEU A 44 10.60 -3.35 -13.00
C LEU A 44 10.42 -4.73 -13.69
N GLY A 45 10.83 -4.87 -14.95
CA GLY A 45 10.89 -6.15 -15.67
C GLY A 45 9.56 -6.92 -15.69
N SER A 46 9.61 -8.23 -15.50
CA SER A 46 8.41 -9.10 -15.54
C SER A 46 7.52 -9.04 -14.28
N ARG A 47 7.89 -8.26 -13.25
CA ARG A 47 7.24 -8.22 -11.93
C ARG A 47 7.02 -6.78 -11.45
N PRO A 48 5.97 -6.06 -11.90
CA PRO A 48 5.76 -4.66 -11.56
C PRO A 48 5.40 -4.40 -10.10
N PHE A 49 4.89 -5.41 -9.40
CA PHE A 49 4.60 -5.39 -7.97
C PHE A 49 4.71 -6.80 -7.38
N GLY A 50 4.77 -6.89 -6.06
CA GLY A 50 4.71 -8.17 -5.36
C GLY A 50 4.54 -8.04 -3.85
N GLY A 51 3.97 -9.09 -3.24
CA GLY A 51 3.52 -9.06 -1.85
C GLY A 51 2.36 -8.09 -1.61
N GLN A 52 1.61 -7.74 -2.65
CA GLN A 52 0.68 -6.60 -2.69
C GLN A 52 -0.55 -6.72 -1.77
N HIS A 53 -1.07 -5.57 -1.36
CA HIS A 53 -2.27 -5.42 -0.55
C HIS A 53 -3.19 -4.30 -1.08
N ASP A 54 -4.43 -4.25 -0.58
CA ASP A 54 -5.40 -3.17 -0.80
C ASP A 54 -5.64 -2.80 -2.28
N ALA A 55 -5.71 -3.80 -3.16
CA ALA A 55 -6.11 -3.60 -4.55
C ALA A 55 -7.56 -3.08 -4.64
N ARG A 56 -7.77 -1.96 -5.33
CA ARG A 56 -9.09 -1.33 -5.52
C ARG A 56 -9.27 -0.86 -6.94
N LEU A 57 -10.27 -1.42 -7.62
CA LEU A 57 -10.70 -0.98 -8.93
C LEU A 57 -11.78 0.10 -8.78
N TYR A 58 -11.64 1.19 -9.54
CA TYR A 58 -12.58 2.30 -9.59
C TYR A 58 -13.38 2.25 -10.89
N GLY A 59 -14.55 2.90 -10.89
CA GLY A 59 -15.44 2.94 -12.05
C GLY A 59 -14.83 3.63 -13.28
N ASP A 60 -13.78 4.44 -13.08
CA ASP A 60 -13.01 5.04 -14.17
C ASP A 60 -11.98 4.08 -14.77
N HIS A 61 -12.03 2.78 -14.50
CA HIS A 61 -11.03 1.79 -14.95
C HIS A 61 -9.60 2.09 -14.45
N THR A 62 -9.46 2.74 -13.30
CA THR A 62 -8.18 2.79 -12.61
C THR A 62 -8.11 1.79 -11.45
N LEU A 63 -6.93 1.24 -11.22
CA LEU A 63 -6.65 0.28 -10.15
C LEU A 63 -5.59 0.89 -9.24
N THR A 64 -5.90 1.05 -7.96
CA THR A 64 -4.88 1.37 -6.95
C THR A 64 -4.42 0.11 -6.24
N VAL A 65 -3.14 0.02 -5.93
CA VAL A 65 -2.54 -1.11 -5.21
C VAL A 65 -1.51 -0.58 -4.22
N TYR A 66 -1.48 -1.14 -3.01
CA TYR A 66 -0.31 -1.05 -2.15
C TYR A 66 0.65 -2.18 -2.49
N ASP A 67 1.83 -1.82 -2.96
CA ASP A 67 2.82 -2.73 -3.49
C ASP A 67 4.00 -2.79 -2.54
N ASN A 68 4.08 -3.88 -1.77
CA ASN A 68 5.10 -4.11 -0.75
C ASN A 68 6.52 -4.25 -1.32
N GLY A 69 6.67 -4.49 -2.64
CA GLY A 69 7.96 -4.63 -3.29
C GLY A 69 8.66 -5.96 -3.03
N ALA A 70 7.91 -7.02 -2.70
CA ALA A 70 8.45 -8.34 -2.38
C ALA A 70 8.44 -9.31 -3.58
N ALA A 71 9.36 -10.28 -3.59
CA ALA A 71 9.36 -11.42 -4.52
C ALA A 71 8.74 -12.69 -3.89
N PRO A 72 8.33 -13.70 -4.69
CA PRO A 72 7.71 -14.93 -4.19
C PRO A 72 8.55 -15.71 -3.16
N SER A 73 9.89 -15.64 -3.26
CA SER A 73 10.83 -16.11 -2.24
C SER A 73 11.22 -14.90 -1.38
N GLN A 74 10.57 -14.79 -0.22
CA GLN A 74 10.46 -13.59 0.61
C GLN A 74 11.79 -12.87 0.87
N HIS A 75 12.00 -11.77 0.15
CA HIS A 75 12.78 -10.60 0.56
C HIS A 75 12.19 -9.37 -0.13
N GLU A 76 12.14 -8.23 0.57
CA GLU A 76 11.78 -6.95 -0.04
C GLU A 76 12.90 -6.55 -1.00
N VAL A 77 12.61 -6.58 -2.30
CA VAL A 77 13.60 -6.34 -3.36
C VAL A 77 13.72 -4.85 -3.66
N ARG A 78 12.72 -4.05 -3.25
CA ARG A 78 12.70 -2.60 -3.34
C ARG A 78 11.75 -1.98 -2.30
N PRO A 79 11.83 -0.65 -2.06
CA PRO A 79 10.89 0.03 -1.20
C PRO A 79 9.42 -0.14 -1.63
N PRO A 80 8.49 -0.16 -0.66
CA PRO A 80 7.06 -0.23 -0.93
C PRO A 80 6.55 1.03 -1.62
N ARG A 81 5.42 0.89 -2.32
CA ARG A 81 4.83 1.98 -3.10
C ARG A 81 3.31 1.93 -3.05
N ALA A 82 2.68 3.10 -3.04
CA ALA A 82 1.30 3.26 -3.48
C ALA A 82 1.32 3.49 -5.00
N VAL A 83 0.63 2.65 -5.76
CA VAL A 83 0.61 2.74 -7.23
C VAL A 83 -0.82 2.83 -7.74
N ARG A 84 -0.98 3.52 -8.88
CA ARG A 84 -2.24 3.61 -9.62
C ARG A 84 -1.99 3.24 -11.07
N TYR A 85 -2.80 2.34 -11.60
CA TYR A 85 -2.77 1.91 -13.00
C TYR A 85 -4.05 2.33 -13.73
N ARG A 86 -3.95 2.64 -15.01
CA ARG A 86 -5.06 2.58 -15.97
C ARG A 86 -5.18 1.15 -16.45
N ILE A 87 -6.37 0.58 -16.41
CA ILE A 87 -6.66 -0.74 -16.94
C ILE A 87 -7.40 -0.57 -18.27
N ASP A 88 -6.85 -1.20 -19.32
CA ASP A 88 -7.52 -1.38 -20.59
C ASP A 88 -7.89 -2.85 -20.73
N THR A 89 -9.18 -3.14 -20.55
CA THR A 89 -9.69 -4.51 -20.60
C THR A 89 -9.83 -5.05 -22.01
N ALA A 90 -9.91 -4.19 -23.03
CA ALA A 90 -10.04 -4.62 -24.43
C ALA A 90 -8.69 -5.08 -24.97
N ASN A 91 -7.64 -4.28 -24.76
CA ASN A 91 -6.29 -4.62 -25.20
C ASN A 91 -5.55 -5.50 -24.19
N HIS A 92 -6.18 -5.78 -23.05
CA HIS A 92 -5.56 -6.39 -21.91
C HIS A 92 -4.24 -5.69 -21.60
N THR A 93 -4.33 -4.44 -21.14
CA THR A 93 -3.15 -3.72 -20.66
C THR A 93 -3.35 -3.01 -19.33
N ALA A 94 -2.23 -2.74 -18.66
CA ALA A 94 -2.17 -1.90 -17.47
C ALA A 94 -1.05 -0.86 -17.61
N THR A 95 -1.39 0.42 -17.50
CA THR A 95 -0.43 1.53 -17.64
C THR A 95 -0.26 2.21 -16.29
N LEU A 96 0.98 2.32 -15.80
CA LEU A 96 1.25 2.99 -14.52
C LEU A 96 1.02 4.50 -14.67
N LEU A 97 0.08 5.05 -13.90
CA LEU A 97 -0.25 6.47 -13.87
C LEU A 97 0.47 7.20 -12.75
N GLU A 98 0.53 6.59 -11.56
CA GLU A 98 1.15 7.19 -10.38
C GLU A 98 1.92 6.14 -9.59
N SER A 99 3.02 6.55 -8.96
CA SER A 99 3.83 5.74 -8.06
C SER A 99 4.38 6.63 -6.96
N LEU A 100 4.02 6.35 -5.72
CA LEU A 100 4.40 7.12 -4.55
C LEU A 100 5.10 6.23 -3.52
N SER A 101 6.25 6.69 -2.99
CA SER A 101 7.03 6.02 -1.94
C SER A 101 7.39 7.01 -0.84
N ASP A 102 7.56 6.50 0.38
CA ASP A 102 8.13 7.25 1.49
C ASP A 102 9.62 6.88 1.67
N PRO A 103 10.56 7.83 1.51
CA PRO A 103 12.00 7.57 1.74
C PRO A 103 12.33 7.05 3.14
N ALA A 104 11.49 7.34 4.15
CA ALA A 104 11.66 6.83 5.51
C ALA A 104 11.21 5.36 5.66
N VAL A 105 10.68 4.75 4.59
CA VAL A 105 10.14 3.38 4.58
C VAL A 105 10.88 2.57 3.51
N PRO A 106 12.05 2.02 3.84
CA PRO A 106 12.82 1.24 2.87
C PRO A 106 12.21 -0.16 2.62
N ARG A 107 11.34 -0.64 3.51
CA ARG A 107 10.85 -2.03 3.56
C ARG A 107 9.42 -2.11 4.10
N SER A 108 8.67 -3.14 3.68
CA SER A 108 7.31 -3.42 4.13
C SER A 108 6.99 -4.91 4.03
N GLY A 109 7.06 -5.61 5.15
CA GLY A 109 7.06 -7.08 5.15
C GLY A 109 5.68 -7.74 4.98
N TRP A 110 4.61 -7.07 5.40
CA TRP A 110 3.26 -7.63 5.39
C TRP A 110 2.19 -6.54 5.59
N GLY A 111 0.95 -6.81 5.19
CA GLY A 111 -0.15 -5.86 5.34
C GLY A 111 0.09 -4.55 4.58
N GLY A 112 -0.53 -3.47 5.08
CA GLY A 112 -0.49 -2.16 4.46
C GLY A 112 -1.72 -1.86 3.63
N GLY A 113 -1.79 -0.62 3.16
CA GLY A 113 -2.84 -0.17 2.25
C GLY A 113 -2.60 1.25 1.78
N ALA A 114 -3.18 1.56 0.63
CA ALA A 114 -3.00 2.84 -0.06
C ALA A 114 -4.37 3.33 -0.54
N ARG A 115 -4.80 4.47 -0.01
CA ARG A 115 -6.12 5.05 -0.25
C ARG A 115 -5.96 6.40 -0.92
N LYS A 116 -6.44 6.49 -2.16
CA LYS A 116 -6.51 7.74 -2.91
C LYS A 116 -7.70 8.56 -2.40
N LEU A 117 -7.47 9.81 -2.04
CA LEU A 117 -8.50 10.77 -1.65
C LEU A 117 -9.05 11.50 -2.87
N ALA A 118 -10.28 12.02 -2.77
CA ALA A 118 -10.91 12.79 -3.86
C ALA A 118 -10.11 14.04 -4.25
N GLY A 119 -9.38 14.66 -3.30
CA GLY A 119 -8.47 15.78 -3.56
C GLY A 119 -7.14 15.39 -4.23
N GLY A 120 -6.91 14.09 -4.48
CA GLY A 120 -5.68 13.58 -5.08
C GLY A 120 -4.62 13.14 -4.08
N ASP A 121 -4.74 13.43 -2.80
CA ASP A 121 -3.77 12.97 -1.80
C ASP A 121 -3.83 11.45 -1.59
N TRP A 122 -2.72 10.89 -1.14
CA TRP A 122 -2.56 9.49 -0.79
C TRP A 122 -2.46 9.32 0.71
N VAL A 123 -3.38 8.57 1.31
CA VAL A 123 -3.25 8.05 2.68
C VAL A 123 -2.70 6.63 2.60
N VAL A 124 -1.52 6.42 3.16
CA VAL A 124 -0.80 5.15 3.08
C VAL A 124 -0.47 4.68 4.49
N TYR A 125 -0.89 3.46 4.81
CA TYR A 125 -0.33 2.72 5.94
C TYR A 125 0.79 1.83 5.41
N TRP A 126 2.01 2.05 5.90
CA TRP A 126 3.18 1.31 5.43
C TRP A 126 3.25 -0.02 6.18
N GLY A 127 2.87 -1.11 5.52
CA GLY A 127 2.66 -2.43 6.13
C GLY A 127 3.92 -2.96 6.83
N GLY A 128 3.76 -3.65 7.95
CA GLY A 128 4.89 -4.16 8.74
C GLY A 128 5.78 -3.08 9.35
N THR A 129 5.34 -1.82 9.30
CA THR A 129 5.98 -0.68 9.97
C THR A 129 4.99 -0.03 10.93
N ASN A 130 5.49 0.88 11.76
CA ASN A 130 4.68 1.66 12.71
C ASN A 130 4.22 3.00 12.12
N ARG A 131 4.18 3.14 10.79
CA ARG A 131 4.06 4.44 10.11
C ARG A 131 2.85 4.50 9.19
N MET A 132 2.11 5.60 9.30
CA MET A 132 1.08 6.04 8.36
C MET A 132 1.43 7.44 7.87
N THR A 133 1.20 7.72 6.59
CA THR A 133 1.37 9.06 6.03
C THR A 133 0.22 9.46 5.14
N GLU A 134 -0.12 10.75 5.14
CA GLU A 134 -0.82 11.41 4.05
C GLU A 134 0.19 12.22 3.25
N ARG A 135 0.16 12.08 1.93
CA ARG A 135 1.06 12.78 1.01
C ARG A 135 0.30 13.29 -0.21
N THR A 136 0.64 14.48 -0.66
CA THR A 136 0.10 15.07 -1.89
C THR A 136 0.45 14.22 -3.14
N PRO A 137 -0.22 14.43 -4.29
CA PRO A 137 0.19 13.80 -5.56
C PRO A 137 1.66 14.03 -5.92
N ALA A 138 2.22 15.18 -5.53
CA ALA A 138 3.63 15.54 -5.72
C ALA A 138 4.58 14.95 -4.66
N ASN A 139 4.10 13.99 -3.85
CA ASN A 139 4.82 13.30 -2.78
C ASN A 139 5.27 14.18 -1.59
N LYS A 140 4.71 15.40 -1.46
CA LYS A 140 4.92 16.26 -0.28
C LYS A 140 4.12 15.73 0.92
N GLY A 141 4.71 15.73 2.11
CA GLY A 141 4.06 15.29 3.35
C GLY A 141 2.93 16.23 3.78
N VAL A 142 1.81 15.66 4.21
CA VAL A 142 0.64 16.37 4.74
C VAL A 142 0.39 15.98 6.20
N LEU A 143 0.39 14.67 6.48
CA LEU A 143 0.24 14.11 7.81
C LEU A 143 1.20 12.93 7.97
N GLU A 144 1.73 12.77 9.18
CA GLU A 144 2.45 11.58 9.60
C GLU A 144 1.91 11.11 10.96
N ILE A 145 1.64 9.82 11.07
CA ILE A 145 1.36 9.15 12.34
C ILE A 145 2.37 8.04 12.51
N LYS A 146 3.10 8.07 13.63
CA LYS A 146 4.06 7.04 14.01
C LYS A 146 3.64 6.43 15.35
N PHE A 147 3.34 5.14 15.36
CA PHE A 147 3.06 4.41 16.58
C PHE A 147 4.35 4.21 17.39
N ARG A 148 4.27 4.32 18.71
CA ARG A 148 5.42 4.14 19.60
C ARG A 148 5.78 2.65 19.70
N GLY A 149 7.08 2.37 19.75
CA GLY A 149 7.62 1.01 19.89
C GLY A 149 7.38 0.14 18.68
N ASP A 150 7.08 -1.13 18.96
CA ASP A 150 6.78 -2.23 18.03
C ASP A 150 5.27 -2.35 17.73
N ARG A 151 4.48 -1.32 18.05
CA ARG A 151 3.06 -1.31 17.69
C ARG A 151 2.89 -1.09 16.19
N PHE A 152 2.19 -2.03 15.57
CA PHE A 152 1.86 -2.01 14.16
C PHE A 152 0.35 -2.16 13.99
N GLY A 153 -0.20 -1.47 13.01
CA GLY A 153 -1.52 -1.73 12.45
C GLY A 153 -1.43 -2.60 11.21
N TYR A 154 -2.59 -3.11 10.77
CA TYR A 154 -2.68 -3.87 9.52
C TYR A 154 -2.92 -2.95 8.31
N ARG A 155 -3.83 -1.98 8.44
CA ARG A 155 -4.21 -1.03 7.38
C ARG A 155 -4.82 0.24 8.00
N ALA A 156 -4.75 1.36 7.28
CA ALA A 156 -5.49 2.58 7.61
C ALA A 156 -6.59 2.85 6.58
N PHE A 157 -7.72 3.36 7.05
CA PHE A 157 -8.85 3.78 6.22
C PHE A 157 -9.14 5.26 6.51
N PRO A 158 -8.94 6.16 5.54
CA PRO A 158 -9.31 7.55 5.72
C PRO A 158 -10.83 7.64 5.78
N ILE A 159 -11.30 8.44 6.72
CA ILE A 159 -12.69 8.80 6.87
C ILE A 159 -12.83 10.23 6.35
N PRO A 160 -13.44 10.45 5.17
CA PRO A 160 -13.63 11.79 4.64
C PRO A 160 -14.40 12.67 5.62
N ARG A 161 -14.07 13.97 5.64
CA ARG A 161 -14.79 14.95 6.46
C ARG A 161 -16.29 14.89 6.16
N GLY A 162 -17.11 15.03 7.20
CA GLY A 162 -18.57 14.99 7.10
C GLY A 162 -19.19 13.60 6.99
N ARG A 163 -18.41 12.51 6.85
CA ARG A 163 -18.97 11.15 6.77
C ARG A 163 -19.38 10.59 8.14
N ILE A 164 -18.60 10.85 9.16
CA ILE A 164 -18.88 10.48 10.56
C ILE A 164 -18.17 11.48 11.47
N SER A 165 -18.83 11.92 12.54
CA SER A 165 -18.20 12.75 13.57
C SER A 165 -17.37 11.91 14.53
N ALA A 166 -16.35 12.51 15.15
CA ALA A 166 -15.56 11.83 16.19
C ALA A 166 -16.43 11.33 17.35
N ARG A 167 -17.51 12.06 17.68
CA ARG A 167 -18.49 11.65 18.70
C ARG A 167 -19.24 10.39 18.29
N GLN A 168 -19.72 10.31 17.05
CA GLN A 168 -20.39 9.12 16.53
C GLN A 168 -19.44 7.92 16.51
N LEU A 169 -18.20 8.11 16.04
CA LEU A 169 -17.21 7.05 16.03
C LEU A 169 -16.94 6.53 17.45
N ARG A 170 -16.73 7.43 18.43
CA ARG A 170 -16.48 7.03 19.82
C ARG A 170 -17.66 6.28 20.42
N ARG A 171 -18.89 6.79 20.26
CA ARG A 171 -20.10 6.10 20.73
C ARG A 171 -20.24 4.70 20.14
N ALA A 172 -19.94 4.52 18.85
CA ALA A 172 -19.99 3.21 18.20
C ALA A 172 -18.91 2.26 18.75
N MET A 173 -17.68 2.75 18.97
CA MET A 173 -16.61 1.95 19.58
C MET A 173 -16.95 1.55 21.03
N ASP A 174 -17.51 2.47 21.82
CA ASP A 174 -17.95 2.20 23.19
C ASP A 174 -19.06 1.12 23.20
N ALA A 175 -20.00 1.20 22.25
CA ALA A 175 -21.05 0.20 22.08
C ALA A 175 -20.48 -1.20 21.79
N VAL A 176 -19.53 -1.32 20.84
CA VAL A 176 -18.88 -2.60 20.51
C VAL A 176 -18.14 -3.19 21.72
N VAL A 177 -17.48 -2.35 22.52
CA VAL A 177 -16.80 -2.80 23.75
C VAL A 177 -17.81 -3.23 24.80
N SER A 178 -18.97 -2.57 24.90
CA SER A 178 -20.02 -2.95 25.85
C SER A 178 -20.72 -4.25 25.45
N THR A 179 -21.00 -4.48 24.16
CA THR A 179 -21.61 -5.73 23.68
C THR A 179 -20.66 -6.92 23.84
N ASN A 180 -19.37 -6.73 23.57
CA ASN A 180 -18.37 -7.80 23.74
C ASN A 180 -18.04 -8.11 25.21
N ARG A 181 -18.57 -7.36 26.18
CA ARG A 181 -18.42 -7.62 27.62
C ARG A 181 -19.57 -8.43 28.21
N GLU A 182 -20.69 -8.58 27.50
CA GLU A 182 -21.78 -9.46 27.94
C GLU A 182 -21.49 -10.94 27.63
N ASP A 183 -20.59 -11.23 26.69
CA ASP A 183 -20.20 -12.59 26.28
C ASP A 183 -18.95 -13.14 27.00
N VAL A 184 -18.34 -12.38 27.92
CA VAL A 184 -17.31 -12.93 28.82
C VAL A 184 -18.02 -13.36 30.09
N PRO A 185 -18.07 -14.66 30.43
CA PRO A 185 -18.57 -15.09 31.72
C PRO A 185 -17.83 -14.29 32.78
N ARG A 186 -18.56 -13.49 33.57
CA ARG A 186 -18.00 -12.95 34.81
C ARG A 186 -17.57 -14.17 35.60
N SER A 187 -16.26 -14.38 35.70
CA SER A 187 -15.71 -15.40 36.58
C SER A 187 -16.31 -15.14 37.95
N VAL A 188 -17.14 -16.07 38.39
CA VAL A 188 -17.64 -16.15 39.76
C VAL A 188 -16.44 -16.07 40.68
N GLY A 189 -16.48 -15.13 41.60
CA GLY A 189 -15.40 -14.89 42.55
C GLY A 189 -15.70 -13.72 43.46
N ASP A 190 -16.88 -13.71 44.06
CA ASP A 190 -17.01 -13.21 45.42
C ASP A 190 -16.71 -14.42 46.33
N GLY A 191 -15.74 -14.29 47.23
CA GLY A 191 -15.20 -15.43 47.96
C GLY A 191 -13.97 -15.13 48.81
N ARG A 192 -14.19 -14.32 49.85
CA ARG A 192 -13.37 -14.07 51.05
C ARG A 192 -12.49 -12.82 51.05
#